data_AF-A0A819WDV9-F1
#
_entry.id   AF-A0A819WDV9-F1
#
_cell.length_a   1.000
_cell.length_b   1.000
_cell.length_c   1.000
_cell.angle_alpha   90.00
_cell.angle_beta   90.00
_cell.angle_gamma   90.00
#
_symmetry.space_group_name_H-M   'P 1'
#
loop_
_entity.id
_entity.type
_entity.pdbx_description
1 polymer ?
#
loop_
_entity_poly.entity_id
_entity_poly.type
_entity_poly.pdbx_seq_one_letter_code
_entity_poly.pdbx_strand_id
1 'polypeptide(L)'
;LCPRGCQTYEANHKANHAKYTVSSGIKILKSTIPGAGLGVFTMKEFSKNTFFGPYTGERHRSTERANQSGYAWTIEDDAGDVYNYIDASDPHRSNWLRYVNCPIGQNDENLTAIQFNGEVYYRTLRDIKAGEELFVYYGEEYAKALGLDAFGHSIENQTIVQSFLTPHSVGSSKTEQKQQQTTSAKKQKTVEREPVG
;
A
#
# COMPACT_ATOMS: atom_id res chain seq x y z
N LEU A 1 3.56 43.28 -23.40
CA LEU A 1 4.00 42.21 -24.33
C LEU A 1 5.28 41.60 -23.77
N CYS A 2 5.20 40.41 -23.19
CA CYS A 2 6.38 39.71 -22.66
C CYS A 2 7.12 39.03 -23.84
N PRO A 3 8.45 39.11 -23.95
CA PRO A 3 9.17 38.55 -25.10
C PRO A 3 9.09 37.02 -25.08
N ARG A 4 8.90 36.44 -26.26
CA ARG A 4 8.87 34.99 -26.52
C ARG A 4 10.18 34.36 -25.99
N GLY A 5 10.06 33.45 -25.02
CA GLY A 5 11.22 32.80 -24.40
C GLY A 5 10.95 32.06 -23.08
N CYS A 6 9.73 32.09 -22.53
CA CYS A 6 9.39 31.39 -21.29
C CYS A 6 9.02 29.90 -21.53
N GLN A 7 9.82 29.16 -22.30
CA GLN A 7 9.64 27.71 -22.43
C GLN A 7 10.36 26.92 -21.32
N THR A 8 11.13 27.58 -20.45
CA THR A 8 11.87 26.91 -19.36
C THR A 8 11.11 26.88 -18.03
N TYR A 9 10.09 27.72 -17.84
CA TYR A 9 9.25 27.73 -16.63
C TYR A 9 8.11 26.72 -16.72
N GLU A 10 7.51 26.54 -17.90
CA GLU A 10 6.45 25.55 -18.14
C GLU A 10 7.01 24.14 -18.34
N ALA A 11 8.20 23.98 -18.92
CA ALA A 11 8.81 22.66 -19.15
C ALA A 11 9.32 21.98 -17.86
N ASN A 12 9.71 22.76 -16.84
CA ASN A 12 10.06 22.23 -15.52
C ASN A 12 8.84 21.99 -14.62
N HIS A 13 7.66 22.49 -14.98
CA HIS A 13 6.43 22.29 -14.20
C HIS A 13 5.72 20.95 -14.44
N LYS A 14 6.27 20.12 -15.34
CA LYS A 14 5.99 18.67 -15.40
C LYS A 14 6.83 17.87 -14.39
N ALA A 15 7.49 18.51 -13.43
CA ALA A 15 8.24 17.82 -12.40
C ALA A 15 7.29 17.21 -11.35
N ASN A 16 7.45 15.90 -11.12
CA ASN A 16 6.95 15.10 -10.00
C ASN A 16 6.32 15.92 -8.85
N HIS A 17 5.00 16.17 -8.94
CA HIS A 17 4.23 16.98 -7.99
C HIS A 17 4.45 16.50 -6.55
N ALA A 18 4.46 15.18 -6.34
CA ALA A 18 4.61 14.57 -5.04
C ALA A 18 5.86 15.07 -4.27
N LYS A 19 6.99 15.28 -4.95
CA LYS A 19 8.21 15.81 -4.31
C LYS A 19 8.10 17.26 -3.84
N TYR A 20 7.19 18.05 -4.41
CA TYR A 20 6.99 19.46 -4.04
C TYR A 20 5.98 19.64 -2.91
N THR A 21 5.18 18.61 -2.61
CA THR A 21 4.22 18.64 -1.50
C THR A 21 4.83 18.39 -0.12
N VAL A 22 6.15 18.20 -0.04
CA VAL A 22 6.86 17.86 1.19
C VAL A 22 6.63 18.92 2.28
N SER A 23 6.22 18.47 3.46
CA SER A 23 5.99 19.34 4.62
C SER A 23 7.30 19.89 5.20
N SER A 24 7.20 21.03 5.90
CA SER A 24 8.33 21.58 6.65
C SER A 24 8.85 20.57 7.68
N GLY A 25 10.15 20.30 7.64
CA GLY A 25 10.79 19.33 8.53
C GLY A 25 10.81 17.90 7.98
N ILE A 26 10.52 17.71 6.69
CA ILE A 26 10.62 16.41 5.99
C ILE A 26 11.58 16.55 4.80
N LYS A 27 12.27 15.47 4.44
CA LYS A 27 13.04 15.34 3.19
C LYS A 27 12.80 13.98 2.54
N ILE A 28 12.90 13.94 1.22
CA ILE A 28 12.92 12.70 0.45
C ILE A 28 14.37 12.43 0.05
N LEU A 29 14.93 11.29 0.48
CA LEU A 29 16.31 10.88 0.23
C LEU A 29 16.33 9.42 -0.26
N LYS A 30 17.50 8.85 -0.55
CA LYS A 30 17.62 7.42 -0.80
C LYS A 30 17.28 6.65 0.48
N SER A 31 16.41 5.65 0.39
CA SER A 31 16.03 4.83 1.56
C SER A 31 17.24 4.10 2.14
N THR A 32 17.19 3.86 3.44
CA THR A 32 18.11 2.95 4.14
C THR A 32 17.87 1.48 3.78
N ILE A 33 16.69 1.15 3.25
CA ILE A 33 16.35 -0.19 2.78
C ILE A 33 17.05 -0.48 1.44
N PRO A 34 17.89 -1.53 1.33
CA PRO A 34 18.54 -1.90 0.07
C PRO A 34 17.52 -2.16 -1.04
N GLY A 35 17.64 -1.42 -2.14
CA GLY A 35 16.79 -1.62 -3.33
C GLY A 35 15.41 -0.95 -3.28
N ALA A 36 14.97 -0.37 -2.16
CA ALA A 36 13.65 0.28 -2.04
C ALA A 36 13.55 1.64 -2.78
N GLY A 37 14.67 2.20 -3.23
CA GLY A 37 14.69 3.47 -3.94
C GLY A 37 14.72 4.68 -2.99
N LEU A 38 13.67 5.49 -3.01
CA LEU A 38 13.56 6.70 -2.17
C LEU A 38 12.82 6.40 -0.87
N GLY A 39 13.11 7.18 0.17
CA GLY A 39 12.48 7.13 1.48
C GLY A 39 12.25 8.53 2.03
N VAL A 40 11.46 8.63 3.10
CA VAL A 40 11.11 9.89 3.74
C VAL A 40 11.80 10.01 5.08
N PHE A 41 12.50 11.12 5.30
CA PHE A 41 13.30 11.37 6.50
C PHE A 41 12.82 12.63 7.22
N THR A 42 12.84 12.58 8.54
CA THR A 42 12.58 13.75 9.38
C THR A 42 13.79 14.67 9.43
N MET A 43 13.57 15.98 9.48
CA MET A 43 14.60 17.02 9.66
C MET A 43 14.49 17.73 11.01
N LYS A 44 13.42 17.43 11.74
CA LYS A 44 13.13 17.90 13.08
C LYS A 44 12.42 16.77 13.83
N GLU A 45 12.23 16.97 15.13
CA GLU A 45 11.44 16.05 15.93
C GLU A 45 9.94 16.17 15.64
N PHE A 46 9.25 15.03 15.69
CA PHE A 46 7.80 14.93 15.65
C PHE A 46 7.32 14.11 16.84
N SER A 47 6.39 14.65 17.64
CA SER A 47 5.84 13.94 18.79
C SER A 47 4.95 12.77 18.36
N LYS A 48 4.78 11.79 19.25
CA LYS A 48 3.78 10.72 19.13
C LYS A 48 2.39 11.31 18.85
N ASN A 49 1.61 10.61 18.02
CA ASN A 49 0.29 11.03 17.54
C ASN A 49 0.28 12.26 16.62
N THR A 50 1.42 12.64 16.06
CA THR A 50 1.46 13.61 14.95
C THR A 50 0.84 12.97 13.71
N PHE A 51 -0.01 13.71 13.00
CA PHE A 51 -0.64 13.26 11.75
C PHE A 51 0.05 13.86 10.53
N PHE A 52 0.20 13.04 9.50
CA PHE A 52 0.58 13.43 8.15
C PHE A 52 -0.52 13.01 7.17
N GLY A 53 -0.92 13.91 6.28
CA GLY A 53 -1.92 13.59 5.26
C GLY A 53 -2.86 14.74 4.93
N PRO A 54 -3.93 14.46 4.16
CA PRO A 54 -4.30 13.11 3.67
C PRO A 54 -3.33 12.53 2.63
N TYR A 55 -3.29 11.20 2.48
CA TYR A 55 -2.63 10.50 1.38
C TYR A 55 -3.40 10.78 0.08
N THR A 56 -2.74 11.29 -0.94
CA THR A 56 -3.41 11.70 -2.17
C THR A 56 -2.98 10.83 -3.34
N GLY A 57 -3.95 10.48 -4.19
CA GLY A 57 -3.76 9.68 -5.38
C GLY A 57 -5.02 9.68 -6.24
N GLU A 58 -5.01 8.91 -7.33
CA GLU A 58 -6.21 8.68 -8.12
C GLU A 58 -7.16 7.72 -7.40
N ARG A 59 -8.45 8.08 -7.34
CA ARG A 59 -9.48 7.20 -6.80
C ARG A 59 -10.03 6.26 -7.86
N HIS A 60 -10.12 4.97 -7.56
CA HIS A 60 -10.71 3.97 -8.45
C HIS A 60 -11.24 2.75 -7.69
N ARG A 61 -11.95 1.85 -8.40
CA ARG A 61 -12.51 0.60 -7.83
C ARG A 61 -11.85 -0.69 -8.35
N SER A 62 -10.85 -0.58 -9.23
CA SER A 62 -10.14 -1.75 -9.76
C SER A 62 -9.16 -2.34 -8.75
N THR A 63 -9.50 -3.49 -8.17
CA THR A 63 -8.60 -4.29 -7.32
C THR A 63 -7.34 -4.73 -8.07
N GLU A 64 -7.47 -5.10 -9.36
CA GLU A 64 -6.31 -5.47 -10.18
C GLU A 64 -5.29 -4.33 -10.28
N ARG A 65 -5.76 -3.11 -10.55
CA ARG A 65 -4.91 -1.93 -10.60
C ARG A 65 -4.26 -1.65 -9.24
N ALA A 66 -5.04 -1.72 -8.16
CA ALA A 66 -4.53 -1.51 -6.81
C ALA A 66 -3.38 -2.48 -6.49
N ASN A 67 -3.57 -3.78 -6.79
CA ASN A 67 -2.57 -4.83 -6.56
C ASN A 67 -1.28 -4.61 -7.36
N GLN A 68 -1.38 -4.09 -8.58
CA GLN A 68 -0.22 -3.84 -9.45
C GLN A 68 0.51 -2.54 -9.11
N SER A 69 -0.17 -1.57 -8.49
CA SER A 69 0.36 -0.23 -8.22
C SER A 69 1.55 -0.25 -7.26
N GLY A 70 1.43 -0.99 -6.14
CA GLY A 70 2.29 -0.84 -4.97
C GLY A 70 2.13 0.49 -4.21
N TYR A 71 1.15 1.34 -4.58
CA TYR A 71 0.92 2.67 -4.00
C TYR A 71 -0.56 2.92 -3.66
N ALA A 72 -1.37 1.86 -3.57
CA ALA A 72 -2.79 1.94 -3.32
C ALA A 72 -3.12 1.64 -1.86
N TRP A 73 -3.91 2.53 -1.25
CA TRP A 73 -4.63 2.24 -0.01
C TRP A 73 -6.09 1.95 -0.31
N THR A 74 -6.63 0.91 0.33
CA THR A 74 -8.07 0.66 0.36
C THR A 74 -8.74 1.65 1.30
N ILE A 75 -9.92 2.14 0.92
CA ILE A 75 -10.77 3.01 1.73
C ILE A 75 -12.19 2.46 1.76
N GLU A 76 -12.76 2.44 2.97
CA GLU A 76 -14.16 2.09 3.17
C GLU A 76 -15.05 3.30 2.90
N ASP A 77 -16.24 3.09 2.35
CA ASP A 77 -17.26 4.13 2.31
C ASP A 77 -18.11 4.17 3.59
N ASP A 78 -19.02 5.14 3.69
CA ASP A 78 -19.90 5.31 4.85
C ASP A 78 -20.82 4.10 5.11
N ALA A 79 -21.00 3.21 4.13
CA ALA A 79 -21.77 1.98 4.26
C ALA A 79 -20.91 0.80 4.76
N GLY A 80 -19.60 0.98 4.92
CA GLY A 80 -18.65 -0.08 5.24
C GLY A 80 -18.31 -0.97 4.04
N ASP A 81 -18.68 -0.55 2.82
CA ASP A 81 -18.35 -1.27 1.60
C ASP A 81 -16.92 -0.91 1.16
N VAL A 82 -16.06 -1.93 1.02
CA VAL A 82 -14.59 -1.79 0.91
C VAL A 82 -14.11 -1.54 -0.54
N TYR A 83 -14.97 -1.03 -1.42
CA TYR A 83 -14.70 -1.09 -2.88
C TYR A 83 -14.03 0.15 -3.48
N ASN A 84 -13.28 0.94 -2.69
CA ASN A 84 -12.62 2.15 -3.18
C ASN A 84 -11.13 2.16 -2.82
N TYR A 85 -10.29 2.66 -3.72
CA TYR A 85 -8.83 2.80 -3.53
C TYR A 85 -8.39 4.24 -3.74
N ILE A 86 -7.32 4.65 -3.05
CA ILE A 86 -6.52 5.85 -3.35
C ILE A 86 -5.15 5.39 -3.82
N ASP A 87 -4.87 5.53 -5.12
CA ASP A 87 -3.66 5.05 -5.79
C ASP A 87 -2.69 6.19 -6.14
N ALA A 88 -1.53 6.23 -5.47
CA ALA A 88 -0.49 7.23 -5.68
C ALA A 88 0.61 6.80 -6.69
N SER A 89 0.35 5.82 -7.55
CA SER A 89 1.28 5.40 -8.60
C SER A 89 1.73 6.57 -9.47
N ASP A 90 0.83 7.49 -9.83
CA ASP A 90 1.18 8.69 -10.58
C ASP A 90 1.78 9.78 -9.67
N PRO A 91 3.10 10.08 -9.76
CA PRO A 91 3.74 11.12 -8.95
C PRO A 91 3.26 12.55 -9.28
N HIS A 92 2.55 12.76 -10.39
CA HIS A 92 1.96 14.05 -10.74
C HIS A 92 0.59 14.29 -10.08
N ARG A 93 -0.05 13.22 -9.59
CA ARG A 93 -1.40 13.25 -9.00
C ARG A 93 -1.40 12.72 -7.56
N SER A 94 -0.26 12.75 -6.91
CA SER A 94 -0.07 12.27 -5.54
C SER A 94 0.84 13.20 -4.73
N ASN A 95 1.07 12.88 -3.46
CA ASN A 95 1.88 13.66 -2.54
C ASN A 95 3.06 12.87 -2.01
N TRP A 96 3.88 13.51 -1.18
CA TRP A 96 5.12 12.97 -0.64
C TRP A 96 4.95 11.67 0.17
N LEU A 97 3.74 11.38 0.69
CA LEU A 97 3.48 10.17 1.47
C LEU A 97 3.65 8.89 0.64
N ARG A 98 3.58 8.97 -0.69
CA ARG A 98 3.89 7.85 -1.60
C ARG A 98 5.32 7.32 -1.46
N TYR A 99 6.23 8.07 -0.83
CA TYR A 99 7.64 7.70 -0.67
C TYR A 99 7.95 7.10 0.70
N VAL A 100 6.98 7.02 1.62
CA VAL A 100 7.16 6.34 2.91
C VAL A 100 7.22 4.84 2.64
N ASN A 101 8.26 4.17 3.14
CA ASN A 101 8.47 2.74 2.91
C ASN A 101 7.80 1.87 3.97
N CYS A 102 7.70 0.56 3.70
CA CYS A 102 7.44 -0.45 4.73
C CYS A 102 8.76 -0.98 5.26
N PRO A 103 8.89 -1.15 6.59
CA PRO A 103 10.14 -1.60 7.19
C PRO A 103 10.41 -3.08 6.89
N ILE A 104 11.70 -3.46 6.87
CA ILE A 104 12.13 -4.88 6.85
C ILE A 104 12.30 -5.34 8.31
N GLY A 105 11.19 -5.40 9.05
CA GLY A 105 11.17 -5.83 10.45
C GLY A 105 10.22 -5.00 11.34
N GLN A 106 9.73 -5.61 12.42
CA GLN A 106 8.70 -5.01 13.28
C GLN A 106 9.16 -3.75 14.03
N ASN A 107 10.43 -3.69 14.42
CA ASN A 107 10.91 -2.65 15.34
C ASN A 107 11.14 -1.29 14.69
N ASP A 108 11.08 -1.22 13.36
CA ASP A 108 11.34 0.01 12.61
C ASP A 108 10.05 0.74 12.21
N GLU A 109 8.87 0.13 12.39
CA GLU A 109 7.58 0.81 12.19
C GLU A 109 7.45 1.97 13.17
N ASN A 110 7.29 3.18 12.62
CA ASN A 110 7.11 4.39 13.42
C ASN A 110 5.87 5.21 13.01
N LEU A 111 5.15 4.76 11.97
CA LEU A 111 3.87 5.28 11.54
C LEU A 111 2.83 4.15 11.45
N THR A 112 1.57 4.49 11.69
CA THR A 112 0.41 3.67 11.34
C THR A 112 -0.50 4.42 10.38
N ALA A 113 -1.12 3.72 9.42
CA ALA A 113 -2.13 4.28 8.54
C ALA A 113 -3.51 4.22 9.21
N ILE A 114 -4.24 5.33 9.18
CA ILE A 114 -5.61 5.44 9.69
C ILE A 114 -6.53 6.04 8.63
N GLN A 115 -7.79 5.62 8.62
CA GLN A 115 -8.81 6.22 7.77
C GLN A 115 -9.67 7.18 8.59
N PHE A 116 -9.91 8.37 8.05
CA PHE A 116 -10.80 9.37 8.64
C PHE A 116 -11.52 10.14 7.53
N ASN A 117 -12.85 10.15 7.56
CA ASN A 117 -13.71 10.79 6.55
C ASN A 117 -13.37 10.40 5.10
N GLY A 118 -13.19 9.10 4.84
CA GLY A 118 -12.90 8.57 3.50
C GLY A 118 -11.52 8.94 2.95
N GLU A 119 -10.60 9.40 3.80
CA GLU A 119 -9.21 9.74 3.49
C GLU A 119 -8.26 8.95 4.39
N VAL A 120 -7.02 8.74 3.92
CA VAL A 120 -5.97 8.03 4.68
C VAL A 120 -4.97 9.02 5.26
N TYR A 121 -4.59 8.86 6.52
CA TYR A 121 -3.56 9.65 7.20
C TYR A 121 -2.54 8.72 7.84
N TYR A 122 -1.30 9.16 7.96
CA TYR A 122 -0.29 8.47 8.74
C TYR A 122 -0.14 9.13 10.11
N ARG A 123 -0.11 8.34 11.18
CA ARG A 123 0.05 8.79 12.55
C ARG A 123 1.34 8.25 13.14
N THR A 124 2.14 9.10 13.78
CA THR A 124 3.34 8.66 14.50
C THR A 124 2.99 7.79 15.70
N LEU A 125 3.64 6.63 15.82
CA LEU A 125 3.43 5.65 16.91
C LEU A 125 4.24 6.00 18.18
N ARG A 126 5.29 6.80 18.00
CA ARG A 126 6.22 7.28 19.03
C ARG A 126 6.76 8.64 18.65
N ASP A 127 7.53 9.26 19.54
CA ASP A 127 8.35 10.41 19.17
C ASP A 127 9.40 9.97 18.12
N ILE A 128 9.59 10.80 17.10
CA ILE A 128 10.50 10.56 15.97
C ILE A 128 11.51 11.70 15.97
N LYS A 129 12.78 11.37 16.18
CA LYS A 129 13.89 12.33 16.18
C LYS A 129 14.19 12.79 14.77
N ALA A 130 14.91 13.91 14.65
CA ALA A 130 15.46 14.35 13.38
C ALA A 130 16.44 13.30 12.81
N GLY A 131 16.35 13.03 11.51
CA GLY A 131 17.22 12.11 10.78
C GLY A 131 16.68 10.67 10.67
N GLU A 132 15.60 10.34 11.36
CA GLU A 132 14.96 9.02 11.24
C GLU A 132 14.19 8.89 9.91
N GLU A 133 14.22 7.71 9.30
CA GLU A 133 13.36 7.35 8.18
C GLU A 133 11.96 6.98 8.69
N LEU A 134 10.93 7.42 7.97
CA LEU A 134 9.54 7.12 8.27
C LEU A 134 9.14 5.81 7.62
N PHE A 135 8.50 4.95 8.40
CA PHE A 135 8.08 3.62 8.00
C PHE A 135 6.63 3.36 8.42
N VAL A 136 5.82 2.89 7.48
CA VAL A 136 4.43 2.50 7.69
C VAL A 136 4.25 1.05 7.26
N TYR A 137 3.55 0.25 8.06
CA TYR A 137 3.23 -1.12 7.66
C TYR A 137 2.15 -1.13 6.58
N TYR A 138 2.38 -1.87 5.48
CA TYR A 138 1.48 -1.94 4.33
C TYR A 138 0.35 -2.98 4.46
N GLY A 139 0.35 -3.79 5.52
CA GLY A 139 -0.55 -4.93 5.65
C GLY A 139 0.10 -6.28 5.38
N GLU A 140 -0.56 -7.34 5.84
CA GLU A 140 0.00 -8.70 5.87
C GLU A 140 0.20 -9.28 4.48
N GLU A 141 -0.74 -9.07 3.56
CA GLU A 141 -0.66 -9.62 2.21
C GLU A 141 0.43 -8.94 1.38
N TYR A 142 0.60 -7.62 1.56
CA TYR A 142 1.66 -6.89 0.89
C TYR A 142 3.03 -7.22 1.51
N ALA A 143 3.11 -7.36 2.83
CA ALA A 143 4.32 -7.83 3.51
C ALA A 143 4.73 -9.23 3.01
N LYS A 144 3.77 -10.16 2.85
CA LYS A 144 4.01 -11.47 2.22
C LYS A 144 4.54 -11.34 0.79
N ALA A 145 3.96 -10.46 -0.03
CA ALA A 145 4.44 -10.22 -1.39
C ALA A 145 5.88 -9.69 -1.44
N LEU A 146 6.31 -8.97 -0.41
CA LEU A 146 7.68 -8.49 -0.23
C LEU A 146 8.62 -9.48 0.46
N GLY A 147 8.13 -10.66 0.88
CA GLY A 147 8.92 -11.65 1.63
C GLY A 147 9.22 -11.24 3.08
N LEU A 148 8.36 -10.43 3.69
CA LEU A 148 8.48 -9.93 5.07
C LEU A 148 7.68 -10.76 6.09
N ASP A 149 7.08 -11.86 5.66
CA ASP A 149 6.22 -12.75 6.46
C ASP A 149 6.94 -13.50 7.59
N ALA A 150 8.26 -13.65 7.50
CA ALA A 150 9.09 -14.24 8.55
C ALA A 150 9.16 -13.41 9.85
N PHE A 151 8.65 -12.17 9.85
CA PHE A 151 8.75 -11.23 10.97
C PHE A 151 7.45 -11.05 11.74
N GLY A 152 6.52 -12.01 11.75
CA GLY A 152 5.35 -12.12 12.65
C GLY A 152 4.77 -10.83 13.28
N HIS A 153 3.88 -10.11 12.57
CA HIS A 153 3.20 -8.94 13.14
C HIS A 153 2.22 -9.32 14.27
N SER A 154 2.37 -8.72 15.45
CA SER A 154 1.34 -8.72 16.49
C SER A 154 0.22 -7.75 16.09
N ILE A 155 -0.93 -8.29 15.69
CA ILE A 155 -2.15 -7.52 15.39
C ILE A 155 -2.78 -7.10 16.72
N GLU A 156 -2.25 -6.07 17.39
CA GLU A 156 -2.97 -5.41 18.47
C GLU A 156 -3.24 -3.95 18.10
N ASN A 157 -4.51 -3.68 17.76
CA ASN A 157 -5.14 -2.37 17.55
C ASN A 157 -4.73 -1.56 16.31
N GLN A 158 -4.86 -2.15 15.10
CA GLN A 158 -4.95 -1.38 13.86
C GLN A 158 -6.40 -1.35 13.37
N THR A 159 -7.12 -0.26 13.64
CA THR A 159 -8.50 -0.05 13.18
C THR A 159 -8.53 0.40 11.71
N ILE A 160 -8.09 -0.46 10.80
CA ILE A 160 -8.65 -0.52 9.44
C ILE A 160 -8.79 -1.98 9.04
N VAL A 161 -9.99 -2.29 8.57
CA VAL A 161 -10.44 -3.54 8.01
C VAL A 161 -9.70 -3.76 6.68
N GLN A 162 -8.62 -4.55 6.73
CA GLN A 162 -7.90 -4.97 5.53
C GLN A 162 -8.69 -6.09 4.85
N SER A 163 -9.13 -5.88 3.62
CA SER A 163 -9.67 -6.96 2.78
C SER A 163 -8.85 -7.13 1.50
N PHE A 164 -8.02 -8.18 1.53
CA PHE A 164 -7.56 -9.03 0.43
C PHE A 164 -6.97 -8.36 -0.82
N LEU A 165 -5.72 -7.94 -0.74
CA LEU A 165 -4.85 -7.86 -1.93
C LEU A 165 -4.23 -9.24 -2.15
N THR A 166 -4.61 -9.97 -3.21
CA THR A 166 -3.95 -11.24 -3.57
C THR A 166 -2.79 -10.96 -4.52
N PRO A 167 -1.54 -11.34 -4.19
CA PRO A 167 -0.44 -11.24 -5.14
C PRO A 167 -0.54 -12.38 -6.16
N HIS A 168 -0.57 -12.05 -7.45
CA HIS A 168 -0.10 -12.98 -8.47
C HIS A 168 1.33 -12.60 -8.86
N SER A 169 2.15 -13.65 -8.96
CA SER A 169 3.57 -13.68 -9.24
C SER A 169 4.09 -12.58 -10.17
N VAL A 170 5.10 -11.85 -9.67
CA VAL A 170 6.11 -11.24 -10.55
C VAL A 170 6.74 -12.38 -11.35
N GLY A 171 6.71 -12.24 -12.67
CA GLY A 171 6.98 -13.30 -13.62
C GLY A 171 8.25 -14.10 -13.32
N SER A 172 8.06 -15.41 -13.20
CA SER A 172 9.05 -16.39 -13.62
C SER A 172 8.32 -17.49 -14.38
N SER A 173 8.77 -17.65 -15.62
CA SER A 173 8.50 -18.72 -16.60
C SER A 173 7.57 -19.85 -16.16
N LYS A 174 6.46 -20.00 -16.88
CA LYS A 174 5.57 -21.17 -16.80
C LYS A 174 6.33 -22.43 -17.23
N THR A 175 6.59 -23.34 -16.28
CA THR A 175 6.56 -24.78 -16.55
C THR A 175 5.76 -25.45 -15.44
N GLU A 176 4.58 -25.92 -15.84
CA GLU A 176 3.84 -27.08 -15.32
C GLU A 176 3.78 -27.32 -13.80
N GLN A 177 2.57 -27.23 -13.24
CA GLN A 177 1.98 -28.40 -12.58
C GLN A 177 0.45 -28.26 -12.48
N LYS A 178 -0.20 -29.22 -13.14
CA LYS A 178 -1.64 -29.47 -13.16
C LYS A 178 -1.94 -30.45 -12.02
N GLN A 179 -3.18 -30.36 -11.51
CA GLN A 179 -3.89 -31.32 -10.64
C GLN A 179 -3.82 -31.05 -9.14
N GLN A 180 -4.94 -30.58 -8.58
CA GLN A 180 -5.89 -31.45 -7.88
C GLN A 180 -7.10 -30.63 -7.39
N GLN A 181 -8.25 -30.80 -8.05
CA GLN A 181 -9.55 -30.44 -7.49
C GLN A 181 -10.63 -31.29 -8.15
N THR A 182 -11.11 -32.31 -7.45
CA THR A 182 -12.46 -32.88 -7.58
C THR A 182 -12.79 -33.54 -6.24
N THR A 183 -13.42 -32.80 -5.32
CA THR A 183 -14.88 -32.70 -5.10
C THR A 183 -15.45 -33.85 -4.26
N SER A 184 -15.71 -33.55 -2.99
CA SER A 184 -16.71 -34.25 -2.17
C SER A 184 -18.08 -33.62 -2.38
N ALA A 185 -19.08 -34.47 -2.65
CA ALA A 185 -20.47 -34.43 -2.16
C ALA A 185 -21.49 -34.83 -3.24
N LYS A 186 -22.12 -35.99 -3.10
CA LYS A 186 -23.50 -36.08 -2.58
C LYS A 186 -23.97 -37.54 -2.63
N LYS A 187 -24.54 -37.93 -1.50
CA LYS A 187 -25.25 -39.17 -1.21
C LYS A 187 -26.69 -39.01 -1.70
N GLN A 188 -27.20 -39.90 -2.55
CA GLN A 188 -28.64 -40.18 -2.61
C GLN A 188 -28.94 -41.55 -3.23
N LYS A 189 -29.77 -42.29 -2.48
CA LYS A 189 -30.40 -43.59 -2.72
C LYS A 189 -30.98 -43.75 -4.14
N THR A 190 -30.79 -44.94 -4.72
CA THR A 190 -31.87 -45.65 -5.43
C THR A 190 -31.74 -47.15 -5.22
N VAL A 191 -32.88 -47.78 -4.97
CA VAL A 191 -33.15 -49.20 -4.77
C VAL A 191 -33.52 -49.80 -6.12
N GLU A 192 -32.93 -50.94 -6.52
CA GLU A 192 -33.54 -51.95 -7.42
C GLU A 192 -32.63 -53.20 -7.44
N ARG A 193 -33.07 -54.30 -6.81
CA ARG A 193 -33.80 -55.46 -7.39
C ARG A 193 -32.94 -56.30 -8.35
N GLU A 194 -32.65 -57.53 -7.93
CA GLU A 194 -32.27 -58.63 -8.83
C GLU A 194 -33.39 -58.92 -9.85
N PRO A 195 -33.04 -59.56 -10.97
CA PRO A 195 -33.45 -60.96 -11.06
C PRO A 195 -32.45 -61.92 -11.69
N VAL A 196 -32.46 -63.12 -11.12
CA VAL A 196 -32.45 -64.46 -11.74
C VAL A 196 -32.48 -64.50 -13.27
N GLY A 197 -31.52 -65.24 -13.83
CA GLY A 197 -31.48 -65.74 -15.20
C GLY A 197 -30.28 -66.64 -15.40
#